data_AF-A0A4Y2P2Y6-F1
#
_entry.id   AF-A0A4Y2P2Y6-F1
#
_cell.length_a   1.000
_cell.length_b   1.000
_cell.length_c   1.000
_cell.angle_alpha   90.00
_cell.angle_beta   90.00
_cell.angle_gamma   90.00
#
_symmetry.space_group_name_H-M   'P 1'
#
loop_
_entity.id
_entity.type
_entity.pdbx_description
1 polymer ?
#
loop_
_entity_poly.entity_id
_entity_poly.type
_entity_poly.pdbx_seq_one_letter_code
_entity_poly.pdbx_strand_id
1 'polypeptide(L)'
;MLKMKRKLSSIQRPFLLHISGAYRTTPTAALQTILGIPPLHMQLQFEARFISIYRLRIFLPPNIADIQPQDLEMKATGWSIHSSEHLKPNQISLEAG
;
A
#
# COMPACT_ATOMS: atom_id res chain seq x y z
N MET A 1 -52.14 18.77 4.21
CA MET A 1 -50.94 18.47 3.38
C MET A 1 -49.63 18.35 4.19
N LEU A 2 -49.26 19.32 5.04
CA LEU A 2 -47.98 19.32 5.79
C LEU A 2 -47.81 18.14 6.79
N LYS A 3 -48.90 17.74 7.47
CA LYS A 3 -48.89 16.69 8.49
C LYS A 3 -48.55 15.30 7.92
N MET A 4 -49.03 15.00 6.72
CA MET A 4 -48.73 13.75 6.01
C MET A 4 -47.27 13.68 5.53
N LYS A 5 -46.72 14.80 5.02
CA LYS A 5 -45.31 14.88 4.62
C LYS A 5 -44.35 14.62 5.79
N ARG A 6 -44.65 15.17 6.98
CA ARG A 6 -43.85 14.92 8.21
C ARG A 6 -43.88 13.46 8.66
N LYS A 7 -45.05 12.81 8.53
CA LYS A 7 -45.19 11.38 8.87
C LYS A 7 -44.36 10.51 7.93
N LEU A 8 -44.41 10.79 6.63
CA LEU A 8 -43.61 10.10 5.62
C LEU A 8 -42.10 10.32 5.86
N SER A 9 -41.66 11.56 6.11
CA SER A 9 -40.26 11.85 6.39
C SER A 9 -39.76 11.16 7.67
N SER A 10 -40.61 11.06 8.70
CA SER A 10 -40.28 10.35 9.95
C SER A 10 -40.04 8.86 9.71
N ILE A 11 -40.76 8.25 8.76
CA ILE A 11 -40.60 6.82 8.42
C ILE A 11 -39.37 6.62 7.53
N GLN A 12 -39.12 7.52 6.57
CA GLN A 12 -38.03 7.38 5.60
C GLN A 12 -36.64 7.74 6.17
N ARG A 13 -36.57 8.72 7.06
CA ARG A 13 -35.30 9.30 7.56
C ARG A 13 -34.37 8.29 8.25
N PRO A 14 -34.84 7.37 9.11
CA PRO A 14 -33.96 6.38 9.75
C PRO A 14 -33.25 5.46 8.73
N PHE A 15 -33.95 5.00 7.69
CA PHE A 15 -33.36 4.16 6.65
C PHE A 15 -32.28 4.90 5.87
N LEU A 16 -32.56 6.14 5.46
CA LEU A 16 -31.57 6.98 4.77
C LEU A 16 -30.35 7.24 5.65
N LEU A 17 -30.55 7.51 6.95
CA LEU A 17 -29.44 7.71 7.89
C LEU A 17 -28.58 6.46 8.05
N HIS A 18 -29.20 5.27 8.12
CA HIS A 18 -28.47 4.00 8.21
C HIS A 18 -27.66 3.72 6.94
N ILE A 19 -28.25 3.95 5.75
CA ILE A 19 -27.56 3.82 4.46
C ILE A 19 -26.39 4.80 4.39
N SER A 20 -26.61 6.09 4.65
CA SER A 20 -25.55 7.09 4.66
C SER A 20 -24.48 6.81 5.72
N GLY A 21 -24.86 6.29 6.88
CA GLY A 21 -23.94 5.86 7.92
C GLY A 21 -23.05 4.70 7.47
N ALA A 22 -23.64 3.67 6.86
CA ALA A 22 -22.91 2.52 6.33
C ALA A 22 -21.93 2.93 5.22
N TYR A 23 -22.34 3.79 4.29
CA TYR A 23 -21.45 4.34 3.27
C TYR A 23 -20.37 5.26 3.86
N ARG A 24 -20.60 5.90 5.02
CA ARG A 24 -19.58 6.71 5.71
C ARG A 24 -18.54 5.85 6.42
N THR A 25 -18.94 4.71 6.99
CA THR A 25 -18.02 3.79 7.69
C THR A 25 -17.36 2.77 6.77
N THR A 26 -17.90 2.56 5.57
CA THR A 26 -17.40 1.57 4.60
C THR A 26 -17.35 2.08 3.15
N PRO A 27 -16.82 3.28 2.82
CA PRO A 27 -16.67 3.68 1.42
C PRO A 27 -15.35 3.14 0.85
N THR A 28 -14.22 3.38 1.51
CA THR A 28 -12.92 3.27 0.84
C THR A 28 -12.52 1.82 0.58
N ALA A 29 -12.61 0.95 1.58
CA ALA A 29 -12.22 -0.46 1.42
C ALA A 29 -13.19 -1.20 0.47
N ALA A 30 -14.50 -0.95 0.57
CA ALA A 30 -15.48 -1.58 -0.33
C ALA A 30 -15.33 -1.09 -1.77
N LEU A 31 -15.12 0.22 -1.98
CA LEU A 31 -14.87 0.78 -3.31
C LEU A 31 -13.54 0.29 -3.89
N GLN A 32 -12.49 0.18 -3.08
CA GLN A 32 -11.21 -0.41 -3.48
C GLN A 32 -11.41 -1.85 -4.00
N THR A 33 -12.15 -2.68 -3.26
CA THR A 33 -12.47 -4.05 -3.69
C THR A 33 -13.27 -4.08 -4.99
N ILE A 34 -14.30 -3.23 -5.15
CA ILE A 34 -15.11 -3.17 -6.38
C ILE A 34 -14.28 -2.73 -7.60
N LEU A 35 -13.34 -1.81 -7.39
CA LEU A 35 -12.44 -1.31 -8.43
C LEU A 35 -11.23 -2.21 -8.69
N GLY A 36 -11.09 -3.33 -7.95
CA GLY A 36 -9.91 -4.19 -8.02
C GLY A 36 -8.63 -3.53 -7.52
N ILE A 37 -8.73 -2.43 -6.77
CA ILE A 37 -7.60 -1.72 -6.19
C ILE A 37 -7.25 -2.42 -4.86
N PRO A 38 -6.01 -2.91 -4.68
CA PRO A 38 -5.61 -3.52 -3.43
C PRO A 38 -5.63 -2.48 -2.28
N PRO A 39 -6.04 -2.87 -1.06
CA PRO A 39 -6.00 -1.99 0.11
C PRO A 39 -4.58 -1.46 0.38
N LEU A 40 -4.50 -0.21 0.87
CA LEU A 40 -3.22 0.47 1.11
C LEU A 40 -2.25 -0.33 2.01
N HIS A 41 -2.77 -0.96 3.06
CA HIS A 41 -1.95 -1.77 3.96
C HIS A 41 -1.33 -2.98 3.26
N MET A 42 -2.04 -3.61 2.31
CA MET A 42 -1.51 -4.71 1.51
C MET A 42 -0.42 -4.21 0.56
N GLN A 43 -0.64 -3.06 -0.08
CA GLN A 43 0.32 -2.45 -0.99
C GLN A 43 1.63 -2.05 -0.26
N LEU A 44 1.52 -1.43 0.93
CA LEU A 44 2.67 -1.09 1.75
C LEU A 44 3.44 -2.33 2.22
N GLN A 45 2.73 -3.40 2.61
CA GLN A 45 3.37 -4.66 2.97
C GLN A 45 4.10 -5.27 1.78
N PHE A 46 3.50 -5.27 0.59
CA PHE A 46 4.14 -5.76 -0.63
C PHE A 46 5.42 -4.97 -0.95
N GLU A 47 5.34 -3.64 -0.93
CA GLU A 47 6.49 -2.77 -1.25
C GLU A 47 7.61 -2.89 -0.22
N ALA A 48 7.29 -2.95 1.07
CA ALA A 48 8.27 -3.20 2.13
C ALA A 48 9.02 -4.52 1.91
N ARG A 49 8.30 -5.58 1.49
CA ARG A 49 8.91 -6.89 1.18
C ARG A 49 9.77 -6.85 -0.08
N PHE A 50 9.29 -6.20 -1.13
CA PHE A 50 10.04 -6.01 -2.36
C PHE A 50 11.37 -5.30 -2.08
N ILE A 51 11.34 -4.22 -1.31
CA ILE A 51 12.53 -3.47 -0.91
C ILE A 51 13.45 -4.33 -0.03
N SER A 52 12.92 -5.02 0.98
CA SER A 52 13.75 -5.81 1.88
C SER A 52 14.47 -6.96 1.15
N ILE A 53 13.78 -7.66 0.26
CA ILE A 53 14.33 -8.81 -0.47
C ILE A 53 15.32 -8.35 -1.55
N TYR A 54 14.93 -7.43 -2.44
CA TYR A 54 15.77 -7.09 -3.59
C TYR A 54 16.75 -5.95 -3.35
N ARG A 55 16.41 -4.96 -2.52
CA ARG A 55 17.30 -3.82 -2.25
C ARG A 55 18.21 -4.08 -1.06
N LEU A 56 17.67 -4.63 0.03
CA LEU A 56 18.42 -4.81 1.28
C LEU A 56 18.97 -6.22 1.46
N ARG A 57 18.50 -7.22 0.70
CA ARG A 57 18.83 -8.65 0.85
C ARG A 57 18.57 -9.20 2.26
N ILE A 58 17.58 -8.64 2.95
CA ILE A 58 17.15 -9.08 4.27
C ILE A 58 15.99 -10.07 4.10
N PHE A 59 16.19 -11.31 4.54
CA PHE A 59 15.12 -12.31 4.58
C PHE A 59 14.10 -11.95 5.66
N LEU A 60 12.82 -11.89 5.29
CA LEU A 60 11.72 -11.65 6.23
C LEU A 60 11.39 -12.91 7.05
N PRO A 61 10.93 -12.75 8.30
CA PRO A 61 10.51 -13.88 9.12
C PRO A 61 9.28 -14.62 8.53
N PRO A 62 9.20 -15.95 8.68
CA PRO A 62 8.26 -16.83 7.99
C PRO A 62 6.79 -16.70 8.44
N ASN A 63 6.52 -16.00 9.54
CA ASN A 63 5.17 -15.89 10.13
C ASN A 63 4.18 -15.02 9.31
N ILE A 64 4.61 -14.47 8.17
CA ILE A 64 3.77 -13.63 7.29
C ILE A 64 3.81 -14.14 5.83
N ALA A 65 4.29 -15.37 5.61
CA ALA A 65 4.62 -15.90 4.29
C ALA A 65 3.47 -16.73 3.69
N ASP A 66 2.55 -16.08 3.00
CA ASP A 66 1.74 -16.75 1.95
C ASP A 66 2.13 -16.29 0.54
N ILE A 67 2.87 -15.17 0.43
CA ILE A 67 3.33 -14.62 -0.84
C ILE A 67 4.65 -15.30 -1.22
N GLN A 68 4.62 -16.11 -2.27
CA GLN A 68 5.78 -16.82 -2.78
C GLN A 68 6.69 -15.87 -3.58
N PRO A 69 8.02 -16.08 -3.62
CA PRO A 69 8.93 -15.28 -4.43
C PRO A 69 8.56 -15.21 -5.92
N GLN A 70 7.86 -16.23 -6.43
CA GLN A 70 7.33 -16.29 -7.80
C GLN A 70 6.18 -15.29 -8.06
N ASP A 71 5.43 -14.90 -7.03
CA ASP A 71 4.37 -13.87 -7.13
C ASP A 71 4.97 -12.46 -7.28
N LEU A 72 6.26 -12.33 -6.99
CA LEU A 72 7.04 -11.09 -7.02
C LEU A 72 7.79 -10.92 -8.35
N GLU A 73 7.69 -11.88 -9.26
CA GLU A 73 8.27 -11.84 -10.61
C GLU A 73 7.48 -10.87 -11.55
N MET A 74 7.15 -9.68 -11.04
CA MET A 74 6.84 -8.54 -11.88
C MET A 74 8.14 -8.19 -12.61
N LYS A 75 8.17 -8.35 -13.95
CA LYS A 75 9.21 -7.85 -14.85
C LYS A 75 9.75 -6.52 -14.30
N ALA A 76 10.95 -6.55 -13.72
CA ALA A 76 11.67 -5.40 -13.21
C ALA A 76 11.97 -4.46 -14.38
N THR A 77 10.97 -3.69 -14.78
CA THR A 77 11.02 -2.86 -15.99
C THR A 77 11.72 -1.58 -15.61
N GLY A 78 13.01 -1.49 -15.91
CA GLY A 78 13.72 -0.21 -15.95
C GLY A 78 14.39 0.24 -14.66
N TRP A 79 14.91 -0.67 -13.83
CA TRP A 79 15.88 -0.24 -12.81
C TRP A 79 17.24 -0.05 -13.48
N SER A 80 17.51 1.18 -13.95
CA SER A 80 18.86 1.58 -14.35
C SER A 80 19.75 1.59 -13.11
N ILE A 81 20.59 0.56 -12.98
CA ILE A 81 21.68 0.52 -12.02
C ILE A 81 22.70 1.55 -12.49
N HIS A 82 22.54 2.81 -12.08
CA HIS A 82 23.63 3.77 -12.14
C HIS A 82 24.62 3.36 -11.06
N SER A 83 25.60 2.56 -11.45
CA SER A 83 26.73 2.24 -10.61
C SER A 83 27.47 3.54 -10.33
N SER A 84 27.27 4.12 -9.15
CA SER A 84 28.08 5.24 -8.70
C SER A 84 29.52 4.72 -8.56
N GLU A 85 30.43 5.24 -9.37
CA GLU A 85 31.84 4.85 -9.35
C GLU A 85 32.45 5.25 -8.02
N HIS A 86 32.66 4.24 -7.19
CA HIS A 86 33.22 4.34 -5.85
C HIS A 86 34.66 4.87 -5.95
N LEU A 87 34.90 6.12 -5.54
CA LEU A 87 36.27 6.62 -5.32
C LEU A 87 36.95 5.74 -4.24
N LYS A 88 38.11 5.17 -4.58
CA LYS A 88 38.89 4.28 -3.70
C LYS A 88 39.45 5.09 -2.51
N PRO A 89 39.34 4.62 -1.25
CA PRO A 89 39.81 5.40 -0.08
C PRO A 89 41.33 5.48 0.12
N ASN A 90 42.15 4.85 -0.72
CA ASN A 90 43.57 4.59 -0.42
C ASN A 90 44.55 5.31 -1.35
N GLN A 91 44.40 6.62 -1.55
CA GLN A 91 45.44 7.43 -2.19
C GLN A 91 45.75 8.70 -1.38
N ILE A 92 46.37 8.52 -0.21
CA ILE A 92 47.28 9.52 0.36
C ILE A 92 48.49 8.79 0.96
N SER A 93 49.56 8.65 0.17
CA SER A 93 50.90 8.44 0.70
C SER A 93 51.48 9.82 0.96
N LEU A 94 51.89 10.09 2.20
CA LEU A 94 52.69 11.26 2.55
C LEU A 94 53.96 10.74 3.21
N GLU A 95 54.97 10.46 2.38
CA GLU A 95 56.37 10.42 2.80
C GLU A 95 56.80 11.87 3.06
N ALA A 96 57.15 12.18 4.30
CA ALA A 96 57.91 13.38 4.66
C ALA A 96 59.11 12.91 5.49
N GLY A 97 60.31 13.11 4.93
CA GLY A 97 61.60 12.82 5.55
C GLY A 97 62.03 13.88 6.56
#